data_AF-A0A3P6QK05-F1
#
_entry.id   AF-A0A3P6QK05-F1
#
_cell.length_a   1.000
_cell.length_b   1.000
_cell.length_c   1.000
_cell.angle_alpha   90.00
_cell.angle_beta   90.00
_cell.angle_gamma   90.00
#
_symmetry.space_group_name_H-M   'P 1'
#
loop_
_entity.id
_entity.type
_entity.pdbx_description
1 polymer ?
#
loop_
_entity_poly.entity_id
_entity_poly.type
_entity_poly.pdbx_seq_one_letter_code
_entity_poly.pdbx_strand_id
1 'polypeptide(L)'
;MSNDLRAIDPQFKDILQNRDVIAIDQDPLAIMGRLVLNTVQFALSRVGMNNTAGYQVKDLWSKQDMGVMKPSDTLKVSVPPTGISMLKATVI
;
A
#
# COMPACT_ATOMS: atom_id res chain seq x y z
N MET A 1 6.45 13.85 -15.53
CA MET A 1 6.57 14.93 -14.53
C MET A 1 6.48 16.27 -15.23
N SER A 2 5.67 17.23 -14.74
CA SER A 2 5.53 18.58 -15.30
C SER A 2 5.63 19.64 -14.19
N ASN A 3 6.76 19.69 -13.50
CA ASN A 3 7.06 20.64 -12.41
C ASN A 3 8.50 21.16 -12.54
N ASP A 4 8.83 22.32 -11.96
CA ASP A 4 10.22 22.79 -11.89
C ASP A 4 11.02 21.97 -10.87
N LEU A 5 11.84 21.05 -11.37
CA LEU A 5 12.63 20.15 -10.55
C LEU A 5 13.77 20.84 -9.80
N ARG A 6 14.14 22.07 -10.16
CA ARG A 6 15.21 22.83 -9.51
C ARG A 6 14.75 23.45 -8.19
N ALA A 7 13.45 23.72 -8.08
CA ALA A 7 12.84 24.43 -6.96
C ALA A 7 11.81 23.58 -6.20
N ILE A 8 11.75 22.27 -6.47
CA ILE A 8 10.80 21.37 -5.83
C ILE A 8 11.12 21.21 -4.33
N ASP A 9 10.09 21.32 -3.49
CA ASP A 9 10.20 21.08 -2.06
C ASP A 9 10.64 19.62 -1.80
N PRO A 10 11.61 19.38 -0.89
CA PRO A 10 12.03 18.04 -0.48
C PRO A 10 10.88 17.08 -0.17
N GLN A 11 9.79 17.56 0.43
CA GLN A 11 8.64 16.70 0.75
C GLN A 11 8.03 16.04 -0.49
N PHE A 12 7.92 16.79 -1.60
CA PHE A 12 7.38 16.25 -2.85
C PHE A 12 8.39 15.34 -3.53
N LYS A 13 9.68 15.65 -3.39
CA LYS A 13 10.75 14.78 -3.87
C LYS A 13 10.68 13.40 -3.21
N ASP A 14 10.45 13.34 -1.90
CA ASP A 14 10.34 12.08 -1.17
C ASP A 14 9.14 11.24 -1.62
N ILE A 15 7.99 11.89 -1.90
CA ILE A 15 6.82 11.23 -2.49
C ILE A 15 7.17 10.65 -3.87
N LEU A 16 7.76 11.48 -4.74
CA LEU A 16 8.05 11.11 -6.13
C LEU A 16 9.18 10.08 -6.25
N GLN A 17 10.07 10.01 -5.27
CA GLN A 17 11.23 9.11 -5.27
C GLN A 17 11.07 7.91 -4.33
N ASN A 18 9.87 7.69 -3.77
CA ASN A 18 9.61 6.53 -2.92
C ASN A 18 9.80 5.23 -3.71
N ARG A 19 10.90 4.51 -3.43
CA ARG A 19 11.30 3.30 -4.15
C ARG A 19 10.30 2.16 -4.00
N ASP A 20 9.65 2.05 -2.84
CA ASP A 20 8.66 1.01 -2.61
C ASP A 20 7.40 1.27 -3.47
N VAL A 21 7.00 2.53 -3.64
CA VAL A 21 5.85 2.91 -4.48
C VAL A 21 6.19 2.81 -5.97
N ILE A 22 7.38 3.27 -6.37
CA ILE A 22 7.86 3.13 -7.76
C ILE A 22 7.92 1.64 -8.17
N ALA A 23 8.33 0.75 -7.26
CA ALA A 23 8.37 -0.68 -7.55
C ALA A 23 6.98 -1.27 -7.84
N ILE A 24 5.90 -0.71 -7.29
CA ILE A 24 4.53 -1.12 -7.65
C ILE A 24 4.17 -0.67 -9.06
N ASP A 25 4.51 0.57 -9.43
CA ASP A 25 4.27 1.10 -10.78
C ASP A 25 5.08 0.36 -11.85
N GLN A 26 6.30 -0.06 -11.50
CA GLN A 26 7.22 -0.78 -12.38
C GLN A 26 7.12 -2.31 -12.22
N ASP A 27 5.99 -2.82 -11.73
CA ASP A 27 5.80 -4.27 -11.56
C ASP A 27 5.83 -5.00 -12.93
N PRO A 28 6.69 -6.03 -13.11
CA PRO A 28 6.84 -6.71 -14.40
C PRO A 28 5.59 -7.42 -14.91
N LEU A 29 4.66 -7.78 -14.03
CA LEU A 29 3.42 -8.45 -14.44
C LEU A 29 2.43 -7.45 -15.06
N ALA A 30 2.62 -6.14 -14.82
CA ALA A 30 1.82 -5.06 -15.38
C ALA A 30 0.30 -5.25 -15.20
N ILE A 31 -0.11 -5.87 -14.09
CA ILE A 31 -1.52 -6.12 -13.78
C ILE A 31 -2.11 -4.86 -13.15
N MET A 32 -3.09 -4.27 -13.82
CA MET A 32 -3.80 -3.10 -13.30
C MET A 32 -4.60 -3.45 -12.02
N GLY A 33 -4.49 -2.57 -11.02
CA GLY A 33 -5.28 -2.67 -9.78
C GLY A 33 -6.79 -2.54 -10.01
N ARG A 34 -7.58 -3.09 -9.08
CA ARG A 34 -9.06 -3.04 -9.12
C ARG A 34 -9.61 -2.31 -7.89
N LEU A 35 -10.64 -1.50 -8.09
CA LEU A 35 -11.37 -0.89 -6.99
C LEU A 35 -12.17 -1.95 -6.24
N VAL A 36 -11.96 -2.03 -4.92
CA VAL A 36 -12.77 -2.84 -4.02
C VAL A 36 -13.35 -1.92 -2.96
N LEU A 37 -14.67 -1.77 -2.94
CA LEU A 37 -15.37 -0.91 -1.99
C LEU A 37 -15.43 -1.60 -0.62
N ASN A 38 -14.70 -1.07 0.36
CA ASN A 38 -14.70 -1.54 1.74
C ASN A 38 -14.56 -0.38 2.73
N THR A 39 -14.91 -0.66 3.97
CA THR A 39 -14.63 0.23 5.11
C THR A 39 -13.13 0.25 5.41
N VAL A 40 -12.67 1.24 6.19
CA VAL A 40 -11.26 1.32 6.64
C VAL A 40 -10.84 0.19 7.61
N GLN A 41 -11.80 -0.64 8.02
CA GLN A 41 -11.59 -1.86 8.77
C GLN A 41 -12.26 -3.02 8.04
N PHE A 42 -11.49 -4.04 7.66
CA PHE A 42 -12.01 -5.21 6.94
C PHE A 42 -11.13 -6.43 7.15
N ALA A 43 -11.72 -7.63 7.02
CA ALA A 43 -10.96 -8.87 7.01
C ALA A 43 -10.23 -9.04 5.67
N LEU A 44 -9.01 -9.57 5.68
CA LEU A 44 -8.20 -9.79 4.47
C LEU A 44 -8.94 -10.63 3.40
N SER A 45 -9.73 -11.61 3.84
CA SER A 45 -10.58 -12.43 2.96
C SER A 45 -11.58 -11.63 2.13
N ARG A 46 -12.07 -10.47 2.62
CA ARG A 46 -13.04 -9.63 1.89
C ARG A 46 -12.45 -8.94 0.66
N VAL A 47 -11.13 -8.86 0.57
CA VAL A 47 -10.41 -8.32 -0.59
C VAL A 47 -9.72 -9.41 -1.40
N GLY A 48 -10.06 -10.68 -1.18
CA GLY A 48 -9.54 -11.83 -1.92
C GLY A 48 -8.20 -12.37 -1.41
N MET A 49 -7.70 -11.88 -0.28
CA MET A 49 -6.47 -12.38 0.34
C MET A 49 -6.78 -13.62 1.20
N ASN A 50 -6.84 -14.78 0.55
CA ASN A 50 -7.31 -16.05 1.15
C ASN A 50 -6.20 -17.08 1.44
N ASN A 51 -4.92 -16.73 1.35
CA ASN A 51 -3.84 -17.66 1.65
C ASN A 51 -3.81 -18.02 3.15
N THR A 52 -3.92 -19.30 3.47
CA THR A 52 -3.94 -19.83 4.84
C THR A 52 -2.64 -19.64 5.60
N ALA A 53 -1.49 -19.55 4.92
CA ALA A 53 -0.19 -19.24 5.52
C ALA A 53 -0.12 -17.79 6.05
N GLY A 54 -0.95 -16.90 5.49
CA GLY A 54 -1.01 -15.49 5.85
C GLY A 54 -0.14 -14.59 4.97
N TYR A 55 -0.10 -13.32 5.34
CA TYR A 55 0.56 -12.25 4.60
C TYR A 55 1.35 -11.37 5.56
N GLN A 56 2.60 -11.08 5.24
CA GLN A 56 3.34 -10.00 5.89
C GLN A 56 2.90 -8.67 5.28
N VAL A 57 2.32 -7.79 6.10
CA VAL A 57 1.76 -6.52 5.67
C VAL A 57 2.67 -5.37 6.07
N LYS A 58 3.04 -4.50 5.13
CA LYS A 58 3.86 -3.31 5.35
C LYS A 58 3.19 -2.06 4.79
N ASP A 59 3.20 -0.96 5.53
CA ASP A 59 2.80 0.35 5.02
C ASP A 59 3.94 0.99 4.22
N LEU A 60 3.66 1.45 3.00
CA LEU A 60 4.67 1.98 2.07
C LEU A 60 5.00 3.46 2.28
N TRP A 61 4.16 4.21 3.00
CA TRP A 61 4.40 5.60 3.35
C TRP A 61 5.18 5.70 4.66
N SER A 62 4.73 5.03 5.72
CA SER A 62 5.41 5.04 7.01
C SER A 62 6.57 4.06 7.10
N LYS A 63 6.66 3.12 6.15
CA LYS A 63 7.59 1.98 6.14
C LYS A 63 7.41 1.03 7.33
N GLN A 64 6.29 1.15 8.05
CA GLN A 64 5.99 0.36 9.23
C GLN A 64 5.61 -1.08 8.82
N ASP A 65 6.24 -2.05 9.45
CA ASP A 65 5.81 -3.45 9.38
C ASP A 65 4.60 -3.64 10.32
N MET A 66 3.48 -4.08 9.75
CA MET A 66 2.24 -4.38 10.50
C MET A 66 2.19 -5.83 10.97
N GLY A 67 3.20 -6.63 10.63
CA GLY A 67 3.32 -8.04 11.00
C GLY A 67 2.55 -8.97 10.07
N VAL A 68 2.39 -10.20 10.54
CA VAL A 68 1.71 -11.28 9.80
C VAL A 68 0.22 -11.24 10.07
N MET A 69 -0.58 -11.20 9.00
CA MET A 69 -2.04 -11.22 9.06
C MET A 69 -2.60 -12.42 8.29
N LYS A 70 -3.56 -13.11 8.90
CA LYS A 70 -4.30 -14.23 8.29
C LYS A 70 -5.58 -13.73 7.59
N PRO A 71 -6.18 -14.53 6.69
CA PRO A 71 -7.42 -14.15 5.99
C PRO A 71 -8.60 -13.77 6.89
N SER A 72 -8.66 -14.32 8.10
CA SER A 72 -9.67 -14.02 9.12
C SER A 72 -9.38 -12.75 9.93
N ASP A 73 -8.14 -12.26 9.91
CA ASP A 73 -7.73 -11.12 10.72
C ASP A 73 -8.28 -9.82 10.11
N THR A 74 -8.67 -8.90 10.99
CA THR A 74 -9.19 -7.59 10.58
C THR A 74 -8.04 -6.60 10.46
N LEU A 75 -7.78 -6.16 9.24
CA LEU A 75 -6.90 -5.04 8.95
C LEU A 75 -7.64 -3.75 9.29
N LYS A 76 -7.03 -2.92 10.13
CA LYS A 76 -7.52 -1.58 10.48
C LYS A 76 -6.54 -0.55 9.95
N VAL A 77 -7.02 0.33 9.08
CA VAL A 77 -6.21 1.40 8.49
C VAL A 77 -6.78 2.74 8.94
N SER A 78 -5.92 3.66 9.38
CA SER A 78 -6.32 5.04 9.63
C SER A 78 -5.93 5.88 8.44
N VAL A 79 -6.91 6.51 7.79
CA VAL A 79 -6.67 7.36 6.62
C VAL A 79 -7.03 8.80 6.99
N PRO A 80 -6.08 9.76 6.87
CA PRO A 80 -6.38 11.15 7.13
C PRO A 80 -7.37 11.70 6.09
N PRO A 81 -8.12 12.78 6.40
CA PRO A 81 -8.98 13.44 5.42
C PRO A 81 -8.19 13.79 4.16
N THR A 82 -8.76 13.48 2.99
CA THR A 82 -8.15 13.66 1.66
C THR A 82 -6.81 12.96 1.43
N GLY A 83 -6.42 12.01 2.29
CA GLY A 83 -5.18 11.24 2.15
C GLY A 83 -5.40 9.83 1.63
N ILE A 84 -4.30 9.07 1.57
CA ILE A 84 -4.27 7.67 1.17
C ILE A 84 -3.32 6.90 2.08
N SER A 85 -3.64 5.63 2.36
CA SER A 85 -2.69 4.66 2.89
C SER A 85 -2.47 3.58 1.84
N MET A 86 -1.22 3.19 1.65
CA MET A 86 -0.81 2.20 0.66
C MET A 86 -0.05 1.09 1.38
N LEU A 87 -0.55 -0.13 1.26
CA LEU A 87 -0.02 -1.29 1.95
C LEU A 87 0.46 -2.33 0.94
N LYS A 88 1.59 -2.98 1.25
CA LYS A 88 2.09 -4.14 0.51
C LYS A 88 1.91 -5.39 1.36
N ALA A 89 1.22 -6.37 0.81
CA ALA A 89 1.05 -7.69 1.40
C ALA A 89 1.94 -8.70 0.67
N THR A 90 2.86 -9.34 1.40
CA THR A 90 3.74 -10.38 0.87
C THR A 90 3.28 -11.73 1.41
N VAL A 91 3.04 -12.69 0.54
CA VAL A 91 2.68 -14.06 0.94
C VAL A 91 3.84 -14.69 1.71
N ILE A 92 3.51 -15.45 2.76
CA ILE A 92 4.45 -16.28 3.54
C ILE A 92 4.40 -17.72 3.03
#